data_AF-A0A7Y6PWD5-F1
#
_entry.id   AF-A0A7Y6PWD5-F1
#
_cell.length_a   1.000
_cell.length_b   1.000
_cell.length_c   1.000
_cell.angle_alpha   90.00
_cell.angle_beta   90.00
_cell.angle_gamma   90.00
#
_symmetry.space_group_name_H-M   'P 1'
#
loop_
_entity.id
_entity.type
_entity.pdbx_description
1 polymer ?
#
loop_
_entity_poly.entity_id
_entity_poly.type
_entity_poly.pdbx_seq_one_letter_code
_entity_poly.pdbx_strand_id
1 'polypeptide(L)'
;MRESRAVGRRPVAVAVRRARIAVLVACSLAGCAPTIDGPVERQRAADRADADRLAQQLGQLPGAVRAEVTLHRPTLDPLSEVATPPSAAILVVVDDKADKRAIARAAAALLRGTAPEIPEPEIVVEVGAIRPVMAKVGPFSVDVRSKRALAGALGLAFGLVAALAIWIAWRERWRVGRTR
;
A
#
# COMPACT_ATOMS: atom_id res chain seq x y z
N MET A 1 11.33 -5.13 -70.38
CA MET A 1 10.43 -5.57 -69.28
C MET A 1 11.33 -5.92 -68.09
N ARG A 2 11.68 -4.98 -67.22
CA ARG A 2 10.94 -4.44 -66.06
C ARG A 2 10.54 -5.50 -65.00
N GLU A 3 11.12 -5.25 -63.83
CA GLU A 3 10.56 -5.38 -62.46
C GLU A 3 10.69 -6.69 -61.68
N SER A 4 11.66 -6.65 -60.76
CA SER A 4 11.43 -6.59 -59.31
C SER A 4 10.64 -7.72 -58.63
N ARG A 5 11.30 -8.40 -57.69
CA ARG A 5 10.84 -8.39 -56.29
C ARG A 5 11.91 -8.83 -55.30
N ALA A 6 11.93 -8.10 -54.20
CA ALA A 6 12.94 -8.03 -53.18
C ALA A 6 12.93 -9.23 -52.23
N VAL A 7 14.12 -9.74 -51.94
CA VAL A 7 14.38 -10.74 -50.91
C VAL A 7 14.35 -10.06 -49.54
N GLY A 8 13.26 -10.29 -48.79
CA GLY A 8 13.09 -9.84 -47.42
C GLY A 8 14.04 -10.56 -46.45
N ARG A 9 15.20 -9.96 -46.17
CA ARG A 9 16.16 -10.43 -45.15
C ARG A 9 16.17 -9.52 -43.91
N ARG A 10 15.14 -9.49 -43.05
CA ARG A 10 15.27 -8.87 -41.70
C ARG A 10 14.28 -9.42 -40.65
N PRO A 11 14.57 -10.57 -40.00
CA PRO A 11 14.08 -10.74 -38.61
C PRO A 11 15.19 -11.02 -37.57
N VAL A 12 16.36 -11.54 -37.96
CA VAL A 12 17.35 -12.04 -37.00
C VAL A 12 18.08 -10.92 -36.23
N ALA A 13 18.35 -9.79 -36.87
CA ALA A 13 19.11 -8.69 -36.25
C ALA A 13 18.38 -7.99 -35.10
N VAL A 14 17.03 -8.03 -35.09
CA VAL A 14 16.21 -7.39 -34.05
C VAL A 14 16.19 -8.24 -32.77
N ALA A 15 16.17 -9.57 -32.90
CA ALA A 15 16.21 -10.49 -31.77
C ALA A 15 17.53 -10.38 -30.98
N VAL A 16 18.66 -10.30 -31.68
CA VAL A 16 20.00 -10.16 -31.05
C VAL A 16 20.16 -8.82 -30.34
N ARG A 17 19.61 -7.72 -30.89
CA ARG A 17 19.59 -6.41 -30.21
C ARG A 17 18.73 -6.42 -28.95
N ARG A 18 17.54 -7.02 -29.00
CA ARG A 18 16.65 -7.12 -27.83
C ARG A 18 17.26 -7.98 -26.72
N ALA A 19 17.91 -9.09 -27.07
CA ALA A 19 18.62 -9.93 -26.10
C ALA A 19 19.78 -9.19 -25.42
N ARG A 20 20.59 -8.43 -26.18
CA ARG A 20 21.67 -7.61 -25.60
C ARG A 20 21.18 -6.51 -24.68
N ILE A 21 20.06 -5.85 -25.01
CA ILE A 21 19.46 -4.83 -24.16
C ILE A 21 18.92 -5.47 -22.87
N ALA A 22 18.28 -6.65 -22.95
CA ALA A 22 17.79 -7.36 -21.77
C ALA A 22 18.91 -7.79 -20.81
N VAL A 23 20.06 -8.25 -21.35
CA VAL A 23 21.22 -8.60 -20.53
C VAL A 23 21.85 -7.35 -19.88
N LEU A 24 21.95 -6.23 -20.61
CA LEU A 24 22.44 -4.96 -20.05
C LEU A 24 21.53 -4.43 -18.93
N VAL A 25 20.21 -4.53 -19.08
CA VAL A 25 19.24 -4.14 -18.03
C VAL A 25 19.34 -5.06 -16.82
N ALA A 26 19.45 -6.38 -17.03
CA ALA A 26 19.63 -7.35 -15.93
C ALA A 26 20.96 -7.13 -15.18
N CYS A 27 22.05 -6.85 -15.89
CA CYS A 27 23.34 -6.53 -15.26
C CYS A 27 23.33 -5.19 -14.52
N SER A 28 22.58 -4.19 -15.01
CA SER A 28 22.45 -2.90 -14.31
C SER A 28 21.64 -2.98 -13.02
N LEU A 29 20.70 -3.94 -12.91
CA LEU A 29 19.96 -4.21 -11.68
C LEU A 29 20.76 -5.05 -10.67
N ALA A 30 21.73 -5.83 -11.13
CA ALA A 30 22.63 -6.61 -10.27
C ALA A 30 23.81 -5.78 -9.71
N GLY A 31 24.07 -4.59 -10.24
CA GLY A 31 25.20 -3.72 -9.88
C GLY A 31 24.92 -2.70 -8.77
N CYS A 32 23.71 -2.63 -8.22
CA CYS A 32 23.35 -1.70 -7.14
C CYS A 32 23.51 -2.31 -5.74
N ALA A 33 24.49 -3.19 -5.54
CA ALA A 33 24.90 -3.58 -4.20
C ALA A 33 25.99 -2.60 -3.75
N PRO A 34 25.73 -1.68 -2.79
CA PRO A 34 26.82 -0.91 -2.21
C PRO A 34 27.83 -1.90 -1.62
N THR A 35 29.08 -1.79 -2.04
CA THR A 35 30.19 -2.54 -1.42
C THR A 35 30.22 -2.14 0.05
N ILE A 36 29.79 -3.06 0.93
CA ILE A 36 29.68 -2.80 2.38
C ILE A 36 31.10 -2.83 2.96
N ASP A 37 31.84 -1.72 2.85
CA ASP A 37 33.27 -1.64 3.14
C ASP A 37 33.61 -1.31 4.61
N GLY A 38 32.78 -1.71 5.58
CA GLY A 38 33.11 -1.54 7.00
C GLY A 38 32.33 -2.41 7.98
N PRO A 39 32.90 -2.73 9.16
CA PRO A 39 32.19 -3.44 10.23
C PRO A 39 30.96 -2.68 10.72
N VAL A 40 31.02 -1.35 10.82
CA VAL A 40 29.89 -0.48 11.17
C VAL A 40 28.76 -0.60 10.15
N GLU A 41 29.09 -0.65 8.86
CA GLU A 41 28.08 -0.71 7.80
C GLU A 41 27.39 -2.08 7.74
N ARG A 42 28.13 -3.17 8.04
CA ARG A 42 27.55 -4.51 8.26
C ARG A 42 26.58 -4.53 9.44
N GLN A 43 26.92 -3.87 10.54
CA GLN A 43 26.02 -3.77 11.69
C GLN A 43 24.76 -3.00 11.33
N ARG A 44 24.88 -1.85 10.65
CA ARG A 44 23.72 -1.08 10.17
C ARG A 44 22.82 -1.86 9.23
N ALA A 45 23.39 -2.74 8.41
CA ALA A 45 22.61 -3.60 7.53
C ALA A 45 21.87 -4.70 8.31
N ALA A 46 22.49 -5.28 9.33
CA ALA A 46 21.85 -6.24 10.23
C ALA A 46 20.72 -5.58 11.06
N ASP A 47 20.98 -4.41 11.63
CA ASP A 47 20.00 -3.63 12.38
C ASP A 47 18.79 -3.27 11.51
N ARG A 48 19.01 -2.86 10.25
CA ARG A 48 17.94 -2.64 9.27
C ARG A 48 17.14 -3.91 8.99
N ALA A 49 17.81 -5.04 8.74
CA ALA A 49 17.13 -6.29 8.45
C ALA A 49 16.28 -6.79 9.62
N ASP A 50 16.78 -6.63 10.86
CA ASP A 50 16.01 -6.97 12.06
C ASP A 50 14.86 -6.00 12.32
N ALA A 51 15.06 -4.71 12.05
CA ALA A 51 14.00 -3.71 12.10
C ALA A 51 12.88 -4.01 11.09
N ASP A 52 13.23 -4.38 9.86
CA ASP A 52 12.27 -4.77 8.81
C ASP A 52 11.48 -6.02 9.21
N ARG A 53 12.14 -7.03 9.79
CA ARG A 53 11.47 -8.23 10.31
C ARG A 53 10.53 -7.89 11.46
N LEU A 54 10.96 -7.04 12.39
CA LEU A 54 10.13 -6.61 13.52
C LEU A 54 8.91 -5.83 13.02
N ALA A 55 9.10 -4.89 12.09
CA ALA A 55 8.03 -4.15 11.46
C ALA A 55 7.03 -5.08 10.75
N GLN A 56 7.53 -6.12 10.06
CA GLN A 56 6.67 -7.12 9.43
C GLN A 56 5.85 -7.93 10.45
N GLN A 57 6.47 -8.36 11.56
CA GLN A 57 5.77 -9.07 12.64
C GLN A 57 4.71 -8.18 13.31
N LEU A 58 5.03 -6.91 13.56
CA LEU A 58 4.09 -5.93 14.10
C LEU A 58 2.93 -5.65 13.15
N GLY A 59 3.19 -5.60 11.85
CA GLY A 59 2.17 -5.47 10.81
C GLY A 59 1.20 -6.66 10.73
N GLN A 60 1.54 -7.81 11.33
CA GLN A 60 0.64 -8.97 11.42
C GLN A 60 -0.25 -8.94 12.66
N LEU A 61 -0.06 -7.99 13.58
CA LEU A 61 -0.91 -7.88 14.77
C LEU A 61 -2.35 -7.50 14.39
N PRO A 62 -3.35 -8.06 15.08
CA PRO A 62 -4.74 -7.73 14.82
C PRO A 62 -5.00 -6.25 15.10
N GLY A 63 -5.41 -5.53 14.05
CA GLY A 63 -5.67 -4.09 14.10
C GLY A 63 -4.48 -3.19 13.78
N ALA A 64 -3.30 -3.75 13.48
CA ALA A 64 -2.19 -3.00 12.91
C ALA A 64 -2.44 -2.74 11.41
N VAL A 65 -2.18 -1.51 10.98
CA VAL A 65 -2.31 -1.05 9.60
C VAL A 65 -0.94 -0.91 8.97
N ARG A 66 0.02 -0.37 9.73
CA ARG A 66 1.42 -0.18 9.35
C ARG A 66 2.26 -0.19 10.61
N ALA A 67 3.49 -0.68 10.50
CA ALA A 67 4.48 -0.56 11.54
C ALA A 67 5.80 -0.08 10.92
N GLU A 68 6.49 0.79 11.65
CA GLU A 68 7.83 1.24 11.34
C GLU A 68 8.69 1.06 12.58
N VAL A 69 9.92 0.62 12.35
CA VAL A 69 10.86 0.29 13.40
C VAL A 69 12.21 0.84 12.99
N THR A 70 12.88 1.54 13.90
CA THR A 70 14.29 1.87 13.79
C THR A 70 15.03 1.26 14.98
N LEU A 71 16.15 0.61 14.69
CA LEU A 71 17.01 -0.03 15.67
C LEU A 71 18.43 0.51 15.52
N HIS A 72 19.04 0.84 16.65
CA HIS A 72 20.44 1.20 16.76
C HIS A 72 21.04 0.42 17.93
N ARG A 73 21.79 -0.63 17.59
CA ARG A 73 22.52 -1.42 18.59
C ARG A 73 23.84 -0.73 18.95
N PRO A 74 24.37 -0.97 20.17
CA PRO A 74 25.62 -0.36 20.58
C PRO A 74 26.74 -0.94 19.72
N THR A 75 27.43 -0.07 18.98
CA THR A 75 28.58 -0.46 18.16
C THR A 75 29.84 0.09 18.79
N LEU A 76 30.79 -0.79 19.09
CA LEU A 76 32.11 -0.39 19.56
C LEU A 76 32.90 0.11 18.34
N ASP A 77 33.03 1.43 18.22
CA ASP A 77 33.97 2.02 17.27
C ASP A 77 35.37 1.98 17.90
N PRO A 78 36.35 1.25 17.32
CA PRO A 78 37.70 1.17 17.87
C PRO A 78 38.44 2.51 17.88
N LEU A 79 37.93 3.52 17.16
CA LEU A 79 38.50 4.87 17.12
C LEU A 79 37.75 5.86 18.03
N SER A 80 36.61 5.48 18.60
CA SER A 80 35.84 6.31 19.52
C SER A 80 35.94 5.76 20.94
N GLU A 81 36.32 6.60 21.89
CA GLU A 81 36.25 6.25 23.32
C GLU A 81 34.80 6.23 23.84
N VAL A 82 33.87 6.82 23.09
CA VAL A 82 32.44 6.91 23.44
C VAL A 82 31.64 5.96 22.57
N ALA A 83 31.08 4.92 23.18
CA ALA A 83 30.13 4.03 22.54
C ALA A 83 28.79 4.75 22.32
N THR A 84 28.22 4.63 21.12
CA THR A 84 26.87 5.15 20.84
C THR A 84 25.85 4.42 21.72
N PRO A 85 24.97 5.14 22.45
CA PRO A 85 23.97 4.50 23.30
C PRO A 85 22.97 3.71 22.43
N PRO A 86 22.57 2.50 22.88
CA PRO A 86 21.56 1.72 22.19
C PRO A 86 20.21 2.44 22.20
N SER A 87 19.51 2.46 21.07
CA SER A 87 18.18 3.07 20.96
C SER A 87 17.28 2.32 19.99
N ALA A 88 15.99 2.32 20.27
CA ALA A 88 14.96 1.81 19.38
C ALA A 88 13.75 2.73 19.38
N ALA A 89 13.20 2.99 18.20
CA ALA A 89 11.90 3.65 18.06
C ALA A 89 10.95 2.76 17.26
N ILE A 90 9.73 2.60 17.77
CA ILE A 90 8.68 1.82 17.14
C ILE A 90 7.45 2.71 16.97
N LEU A 91 7.00 2.86 15.73
CA LEU A 91 5.73 3.48 15.39
C LEU A 91 4.78 2.39 14.89
N VAL A 92 3.65 2.20 15.57
CA VAL A 92 2.58 1.32 15.07
C VAL A 92 1.34 2.14 14.78
N VAL A 93 0.95 2.16 13.50
CA VAL A 93 -0.30 2.74 13.05
C VAL A 93 -1.38 1.67 13.14
N VAL A 94 -2.43 1.95 13.90
CA VAL A 94 -3.50 1.00 14.21
C VAL A 94 -4.85 1.53 13.73
N ASP A 95 -5.81 0.61 13.62
CA ASP A 95 -7.20 0.96 13.39
C ASP A 95 -7.86 1.57 14.65
N ASP A 96 -9.00 2.21 14.47
CA ASP A 96 -9.75 2.91 15.51
C ASP A 96 -10.31 2.00 16.62
N LYS A 97 -10.40 0.69 16.37
CA LYS A 97 -10.93 -0.31 17.32
C LYS A 97 -9.85 -1.16 17.97
N ALA A 98 -8.60 -1.00 17.56
CA ALA A 98 -7.48 -1.77 18.07
C ALA A 98 -7.20 -1.44 19.54
N ASP A 99 -6.88 -2.46 20.34
CA ASP A 99 -6.42 -2.25 21.70
C ASP A 99 -4.97 -1.76 21.69
N LYS A 100 -4.80 -0.44 21.78
CA LYS A 100 -3.49 0.24 21.81
C LYS A 100 -2.58 -0.30 22.90
N ARG A 101 -3.12 -0.66 24.07
CA ARG A 101 -2.31 -1.17 25.19
C ARG A 101 -1.83 -2.59 24.91
N ALA A 102 -2.68 -3.42 24.31
CA ALA A 102 -2.26 -4.75 23.87
C ALA A 102 -1.17 -4.67 22.80
N ILE A 103 -1.31 -3.77 21.82
CA ILE A 103 -0.32 -3.57 20.76
C ILE A 103 1.00 -3.04 21.32
N ALA A 104 0.97 -2.05 22.21
CA ALA A 104 2.18 -1.54 22.86
C ALA A 104 2.91 -2.64 23.66
N ARG A 105 2.17 -3.50 24.38
CA ARG A 105 2.74 -4.65 25.11
C ARG A 105 3.34 -5.68 24.16
N ALA A 106 2.65 -6.01 23.06
CA ALA A 106 3.16 -6.93 22.05
C ALA A 106 4.42 -6.38 21.38
N ALA A 107 4.45 -5.09 21.07
CA ALA A 107 5.62 -4.41 20.52
C ALA A 107 6.82 -4.47 21.46
N ALA A 108 6.60 -4.16 22.75
CA ALA A 108 7.66 -4.29 23.76
C ALA A 108 8.15 -5.74 23.91
N ALA A 109 7.25 -6.72 23.89
CA ALA A 109 7.62 -8.14 23.99
C ALA A 109 8.42 -8.63 22.78
N LEU A 110 7.99 -8.28 21.57
CA LEU A 110 8.71 -8.62 20.34
C LEU A 110 10.08 -7.95 20.29
N LEU A 111 10.17 -6.67 20.66
CA LEU A 111 11.44 -5.97 20.68
C LEU A 111 12.42 -6.61 21.67
N ARG A 112 11.99 -6.95 22.89
CA ARG A 112 12.84 -7.63 23.87
C ARG A 112 13.38 -8.97 23.37
N GLY A 113 12.62 -9.68 22.52
CA GLY A 113 13.08 -10.91 21.88
C GLY A 113 14.13 -10.67 20.78
N THR A 114 14.07 -9.54 20.09
CA THR A 114 14.94 -9.22 18.94
C THR A 114 16.21 -8.45 19.34
N ALA A 115 16.09 -7.53 20.30
CA ALA A 115 17.16 -6.64 20.76
C ALA A 115 17.08 -6.43 22.30
N PRO A 116 17.40 -7.46 23.10
CA PRO A 116 17.35 -7.39 24.58
C PRO A 116 18.32 -6.35 25.19
N GLU A 117 19.34 -5.93 24.45
CA GLU A 117 20.32 -4.93 24.85
C GLU A 117 19.79 -3.49 24.88
N ILE A 118 18.57 -3.25 24.39
CA ILE A 118 17.92 -1.93 24.39
C ILE A 118 16.95 -1.86 25.58
N PRO A 119 17.30 -1.17 26.69
CA PRO A 119 16.52 -1.22 27.92
C PRO A 119 15.22 -0.39 27.84
N GLU A 120 15.25 0.74 27.14
CA GLU A 120 14.16 1.72 27.10
C GLU A 120 13.82 2.12 25.66
N PRO A 121 12.94 1.36 24.99
CA PRO A 121 12.51 1.70 23.64
C PRO A 121 11.42 2.78 23.65
N GLU A 122 11.48 3.68 22.66
CA GLU A 122 10.40 4.62 22.40
C GLU A 122 9.31 3.93 21.57
N ILE A 123 8.13 3.71 22.14
CA ILE A 123 7.01 3.03 21.47
C ILE A 123 5.84 3.99 21.35
N VAL A 124 5.49 4.34 20.12
CA VAL A 124 4.37 5.23 19.78
C VAL A 124 3.30 4.43 19.02
N VAL A 125 2.05 4.48 19.49
CA VAL A 125 0.91 3.81 18.86
C VAL A 125 -0.11 4.86 18.42
N GLU A 126 -0.23 5.06 17.11
CA GLU A 126 -1.09 6.08 16.51
C GLU A 126 -2.30 5.46 15.80
N VAL A 127 -3.43 6.17 15.79
CA VAL A 127 -4.61 5.75 15.01
C VAL A 127 -4.55 6.42 13.65
N GLY A 128 -4.21 5.66 12.60
CA GLY A 128 -4.08 6.21 11.25
C GLY A 128 -5.14 5.74 10.26
N ALA A 129 -5.97 4.76 10.63
CA ALA A 129 -7.09 4.32 9.80
C ALA A 129 -8.39 4.26 10.61
N ILE A 130 -9.37 5.08 10.21
CA ILE A 130 -10.74 4.95 10.70
C ILE A 130 -11.42 3.93 9.80
N ARG A 131 -11.85 2.78 10.34
CA ARG A 131 -12.62 1.82 9.54
C ARG A 131 -13.95 2.47 9.13
N PRO A 132 -14.27 2.54 7.82
CA PRO A 132 -15.53 3.11 7.40
C PRO A 132 -16.68 2.22 7.85
N VAL A 133 -17.63 2.79 8.59
CA VAL A 133 -18.82 2.06 9.04
C VAL A 133 -19.71 1.85 7.83
N MET A 134 -19.98 0.58 7.49
CA MET A 134 -20.84 0.23 6.36
C MET A 134 -22.31 0.20 6.80
N ALA A 135 -23.16 0.93 6.08
CA ALA A 135 -24.61 0.81 6.15
C ALA A 135 -25.14 -0.05 5.00
N LYS A 136 -26.18 -0.84 5.28
CA LYS A 136 -26.99 -1.46 4.21
C LYS A 136 -28.01 -0.46 3.65
N VAL A 137 -28.08 -0.39 2.33
CA VAL A 137 -29.13 0.31 1.58
C VAL A 137 -29.68 -0.66 0.52
N GLY A 138 -30.77 -1.34 0.85
CA GLY A 138 -31.30 -2.42 0.01
C GLY A 138 -30.27 -3.55 -0.16
N PRO A 139 -29.94 -3.96 -1.41
CA PRO A 139 -28.94 -5.01 -1.66
C PRO A 139 -27.49 -4.53 -1.59
N PHE A 140 -27.23 -3.23 -1.43
CA PHE A 140 -25.88 -2.65 -1.46
C PHE A 140 -25.35 -2.33 -0.06
N SER A 141 -24.05 -2.53 0.15
CA SER A 141 -23.31 -2.05 1.32
C SER A 141 -22.57 -0.76 0.93
N VAL A 142 -22.86 0.33 1.61
CA VAL A 142 -22.26 1.65 1.36
C VAL A 142 -21.75 2.26 2.65
N ASP A 143 -20.78 3.15 2.58
CA ASP A 143 -20.36 3.93 3.74
C ASP A 143 -21.57 4.68 4.36
N VAL A 144 -21.72 4.64 5.69
CA VAL A 144 -22.76 5.38 6.42
C VAL A 144 -22.78 6.85 6.01
N ARG A 145 -21.61 7.44 5.75
CA ARG A 145 -21.50 8.86 5.33
C ARG A 145 -22.10 9.10 3.95
N SER A 146 -22.04 8.14 3.04
CA SER A 146 -22.56 8.27 1.67
C SER A 146 -24.01 7.81 1.51
N LYS A 147 -24.60 7.18 2.54
CA LYS A 147 -25.99 6.69 2.55
C LYS A 147 -27.02 7.73 2.08
N ARG A 148 -26.94 8.97 2.58
CA ARG A 148 -27.91 10.03 2.23
C ARG A 148 -27.77 10.50 0.78
N ALA A 149 -26.52 10.64 0.31
CA ALA A 149 -26.25 11.04 -1.06
C ALA A 149 -26.73 9.98 -2.06
N LEU A 150 -26.47 8.69 -1.76
CA LEU A 150 -26.92 7.58 -2.60
C LEU A 150 -28.46 7.48 -2.63
N ALA A 151 -29.11 7.58 -1.46
CA ALA A 151 -30.58 7.55 -1.39
C ALA A 151 -31.20 8.72 -2.18
N GLY A 152 -30.61 9.92 -2.09
CA GLY A 152 -31.03 11.07 -2.88
C GLY A 152 -30.87 10.86 -4.39
N ALA A 153 -29.71 10.34 -4.82
CA ALA A 153 -29.45 10.06 -6.24
C ALA A 153 -30.41 9.00 -6.81
N LEU A 154 -30.67 7.93 -6.06
CA LEU A 154 -31.66 6.90 -6.44
C LEU A 154 -33.07 7.47 -6.51
N GLY A 155 -33.48 8.26 -5.52
CA GLY A 155 -34.79 8.92 -5.52
C GLY A 155 -34.97 9.84 -6.73
N LEU A 156 -33.95 10.62 -7.07
CA LEU A 156 -33.95 11.50 -8.23
C LEU A 156 -34.00 10.71 -9.54
N ALA A 157 -33.24 9.62 -9.66
CA ALA A 157 -33.26 8.76 -10.83
C ALA A 157 -34.65 8.13 -11.05
N PHE A 158 -35.27 7.57 -10.00
CA PHE A 158 -36.62 7.01 -10.11
C PHE A 158 -37.68 8.09 -10.41
N GLY A 159 -37.54 9.28 -9.81
CA GLY A 159 -38.42 10.41 -10.10
C GLY A 159 -38.37 10.85 -11.57
N LEU A 160 -37.18 10.90 -12.16
CA LEU A 160 -37.00 11.23 -13.58
C LEU A 160 -37.62 10.16 -14.49
N VAL A 161 -37.43 8.88 -14.19
CA VAL A 161 -38.04 7.78 -14.95
C VAL A 161 -39.56 7.85 -14.88
N ALA A 162 -40.12 8.09 -13.69
CA ALA A 162 -41.56 8.25 -13.51
C ALA A 162 -42.12 9.46 -14.27
N ALA A 163 -41.45 10.61 -14.20
CA ALA A 163 -41.83 11.81 -14.93
C ALA A 163 -41.80 11.59 -16.46
N LEU A 164 -40.77 10.91 -16.95
CA LEU A 164 -40.64 10.57 -18.38
C LEU A 164 -41.78 9.64 -18.82
N ALA A 165 -42.11 8.62 -18.02
CA ALA A 165 -43.20 7.70 -18.31
C ALA A 165 -44.56 8.42 -18.37
N ILE A 166 -44.83 9.31 -17.41
CA ILE A 166 -46.05 10.14 -17.39
C ILE A 166 -46.11 11.05 -18.62
N TRP A 167 -44.99 11.68 -18.98
CA TRP A 167 -44.93 12.57 -20.14
C TRP A 167 -45.20 11.83 -21.45
N ILE A 168 -44.63 10.62 -21.63
CA ILE A 168 -44.89 9.77 -22.79
C ILE A 168 -46.38 9.38 -22.86
N ALA A 169 -46.96 8.92 -21.75
CA ALA A 169 -48.38 8.54 -21.68
C ALA A 169 -49.31 9.73 -21.99
N TRP A 170 -48.98 10.91 -21.48
CA TRP A 170 -49.72 12.14 -21.79
C TRP A 170 -49.63 12.48 -23.28
N ARG A 171 -48.42 12.43 -23.86
CA ARG A 171 -48.19 12.75 -25.28
C ARG A 171 -48.95 11.80 -26.22
N GLU A 172 -49.04 10.52 -25.89
CA GLU A 172 -49.80 9.54 -26.68
C GLU A 172 -51.30 9.83 -26.66
N ARG A 173 -51.84 10.22 -25.50
CA ARG A 173 -53.25 10.59 -25.35
C ARG A 173 -53.65 11.77 -26.25
N TRP A 174 -52.78 12.76 -26.39
CA TRP A 174 -53.00 13.89 -27.30
C TRP A 174 -52.94 13.53 -28.79
N ARG A 175 -52.17 12.52 -29.17
CA ARG A 175 -52.10 12.08 -30.58
C ARG A 175 -53.37 11.37 -31.01
N VAL A 176 -53.88 10.47 -30.16
CA VAL A 176 -55.10 9.70 -30.45
C VAL A 176 -56.34 10.59 -30.54
N GLY A 177 -56.40 11.67 -29.74
CA GLY A 177 -57.51 12.63 -29.79
C GLY A 177 -57.53 13.53 -31.03
N ARG A 178 -56.48 13.56 -31.85
CA ARG A 178 -56.38 14.45 -33.02
C ARG A 178 -56.73 13.75 -34.35
N THR A 179 -56.88 12.42 -34.33
CA THR A 179 -57.25 11.58 -35.49
C THR A 179 -58.71 11.14 -35.48
N ARG A 180 -59.52 11.66 -34.55
CA ARG A 180 -60.97 11.54 -34.55
C ARG A 180 -61.56 12.92 -34.78
#